data_AF-M4E6R7-F1
#
_entry.id   AF-M4E6R7-F1
#
_cell.length_a   1.000
_cell.length_b   1.000
_cell.length_c   1.000
_cell.angle_alpha   90.00
_cell.angle_beta   90.00
_cell.angle_gamma   90.00
#
_symmetry.space_group_name_H-M   'P 1'
#
loop_
_entity.id
_entity.type
_entity.pdbx_description
1 polymer ?
#
loop_
_entity_poly.entity_id
_entity_poly.type
_entity_poly.pdbx_seq_one_letter_code
_entity_poly.pdbx_strand_id
1 'polypeptide(L)'
;MASNSIISTSRSSTSSWTAKQDKQFEMALAKFEKDTPDRWQNVARVVGGKSAEEERQRKLAEDQRNLLQQQAQAKAQNFRYEDELARKRLQTDHESQRRHNVELVKMQEESSIRKGQARLATEEQIQAQQRQTEKERAALERETIRVKAMAEAEGRAHEAKLTEEQNRRMLLDKINGEMEKWLAAINTTFGHIEGGVKVLLTYRNKLTGGDVAPLDYLAFVKRIVTSMVSSELCLMVYQILDRKRNSTYMSEAQHSALNALLFRTGDQSRDIVLVLATNRPGDLDGAVTDRIDEVIEFPLPGEDERFKLLNKYLTGEDQKDDKDMKTKWSHLFKKQAQKITFEGDLTDQVIREAAKKTEGFSGREIAKLVAGVQAAVYGRPDCVLDAQLFEEIVDYKIQEHHQRARLATEGGQSFP
;
A
#
# COMPACT_ATOMS: atom_id res chain seq x y z
N MET A 1 -47.04 -72.49 -16.94
CA MET A 1 -48.01 -73.43 -17.53
C MET A 1 -49.31 -72.70 -17.75
N ALA A 2 -49.63 -72.38 -19.01
CA ALA A 2 -50.93 -71.85 -19.40
C ALA A 2 -51.32 -72.58 -20.69
N SER A 3 -52.35 -73.41 -20.59
CA SER A 3 -52.79 -74.37 -21.59
C SER A 3 -53.38 -73.65 -22.80
N ASN A 4 -52.70 -73.73 -23.95
CA ASN A 4 -53.29 -73.38 -25.25
C ASN A 4 -54.20 -74.53 -25.70
N SER A 5 -55.50 -74.43 -25.40
CA SER A 5 -56.52 -75.25 -26.04
C SER A 5 -56.82 -74.67 -27.43
N ILE A 6 -56.33 -75.37 -28.44
CA ILE A 6 -56.65 -75.13 -29.84
C ILE A 6 -58.11 -75.52 -30.03
N ILE A 7 -59.01 -74.52 -30.08
CA ILE A 7 -60.41 -74.74 -30.44
C ILE A 7 -60.45 -75.01 -31.95
N SER A 8 -60.55 -76.28 -32.29
CA SER A 8 -60.84 -76.77 -33.64
C SER A 8 -62.28 -76.41 -34.00
N THR A 9 -62.51 -75.20 -34.52
CA THR A 9 -63.78 -74.85 -35.14
C THR A 9 -63.91 -75.60 -36.46
N SER A 10 -64.86 -76.53 -36.50
CA SER A 10 -65.38 -77.12 -37.75
C SER A 10 -65.71 -75.98 -38.71
N ARG A 11 -64.95 -75.88 -39.80
CA ARG A 11 -65.30 -75.05 -40.96
C ARG A 11 -66.64 -75.54 -41.49
N SER A 12 -67.71 -74.89 -41.06
CA SER A 12 -68.94 -74.87 -41.83
C SER A 12 -68.59 -74.36 -43.22
N SER A 13 -68.91 -75.17 -44.23
CA SER A 13 -68.77 -74.86 -45.65
C SER A 13 -69.61 -73.62 -45.98
N THR A 14 -69.04 -72.46 -45.69
CA THR A 14 -69.56 -71.16 -46.11
C THR A 14 -69.31 -71.08 -47.61
N SER A 15 -70.39 -71.16 -48.41
CA SER A 15 -70.28 -71.01 -49.86
C SER A 15 -69.67 -69.63 -50.16
N SER A 16 -68.41 -69.64 -50.57
CA SER A 16 -67.67 -68.43 -50.90
C SER A 16 -68.41 -67.70 -52.01
N TRP A 17 -68.88 -66.49 -51.73
CA TRP A 17 -69.56 -65.65 -52.70
C TRP A 17 -68.64 -65.39 -53.90
N THR A 18 -69.18 -65.53 -55.11
CA THR A 18 -68.46 -65.13 -56.33
C THR A 18 -68.63 -63.62 -56.57
N ALA A 19 -67.65 -62.98 -57.22
CA ALA A 19 -67.75 -61.56 -57.58
C ALA A 19 -68.99 -61.22 -58.44
N LYS A 20 -69.49 -62.20 -59.20
CA LYS A 20 -70.74 -62.07 -59.98
C LYS A 20 -71.97 -61.99 -59.07
N GLN A 21 -72.06 -62.88 -58.06
CA GLN A 21 -73.14 -62.86 -57.07
C GLN A 21 -73.09 -61.60 -56.21
N ASP A 22 -71.88 -61.11 -55.90
CA ASP A 22 -71.68 -59.87 -55.17
C ASP A 22 -72.22 -58.65 -55.93
N LYS A 23 -71.91 -58.57 -57.23
CA LYS A 23 -72.45 -57.53 -58.11
C LYS A 23 -73.98 -57.63 -58.25
N GLN A 24 -74.53 -58.84 -58.34
CA GLN A 24 -75.98 -59.06 -58.39
C GLN A 24 -76.66 -58.66 -57.08
N PHE A 25 -76.03 -58.90 -55.94
CA PHE A 25 -76.52 -58.50 -54.63
C PHE A 25 -76.58 -56.98 -54.49
N GLU A 26 -75.51 -56.27 -54.84
CA GLU A 26 -75.49 -54.79 -54.83
C GLU A 26 -76.51 -54.18 -55.80
N MET A 27 -76.62 -54.73 -57.03
CA MET A 27 -77.63 -54.29 -58.00
C MET A 27 -79.06 -54.53 -57.50
N ALA A 28 -79.31 -55.63 -56.78
CA ALA A 28 -80.60 -55.92 -56.18
C ALA A 28 -80.91 -54.99 -55.00
N LEU A 29 -79.92 -54.66 -54.15
CA LEU A 29 -80.08 -53.68 -53.08
C LEU A 29 -80.39 -52.27 -53.60
N ALA A 30 -79.82 -51.88 -54.74
CA ALA A 30 -80.10 -50.61 -55.40
C ALA A 30 -81.48 -50.59 -56.09
N LYS A 31 -81.96 -51.75 -56.57
CA LYS A 31 -83.27 -51.88 -57.23
C LYS A 31 -84.44 -51.94 -56.23
N PHE A 32 -84.24 -52.56 -55.06
CA PHE A 32 -85.27 -52.71 -54.03
C PHE A 32 -84.97 -51.81 -52.83
N GLU A 33 -85.66 -50.66 -52.77
CA GLU A 33 -85.56 -49.70 -51.67
C GLU A 33 -85.98 -50.30 -50.31
N LYS A 34 -85.60 -49.64 -49.21
CA LYS A 34 -85.74 -50.17 -47.84
C LYS A 34 -87.19 -50.51 -47.47
N ASP A 35 -88.17 -49.81 -48.02
CA ASP A 35 -89.60 -49.94 -47.70
C ASP A 35 -90.37 -50.89 -48.62
N THR A 36 -89.66 -51.63 -49.49
CA THR A 36 -90.27 -52.61 -50.41
C THR A 36 -90.82 -53.81 -49.61
N PRO A 37 -92.10 -54.20 -49.78
CA PRO A 37 -92.62 -55.45 -49.21
C PRO A 37 -91.80 -56.67 -49.68
N ASP A 38 -91.52 -57.61 -48.78
CA ASP A 38 -90.73 -58.82 -49.07
C ASP A 38 -89.35 -58.55 -49.72
N ARG A 39 -88.73 -57.41 -49.40
CA ARG A 39 -87.44 -56.94 -49.92
C ARG A 39 -86.39 -58.04 -50.02
N TRP A 40 -86.13 -58.75 -48.92
CA TRP A 40 -85.09 -59.78 -48.86
C TRP A 40 -85.43 -61.02 -49.68
N GLN A 41 -86.72 -61.36 -49.84
CA GLN A 41 -87.16 -62.45 -50.69
C GLN A 41 -86.91 -62.13 -52.17
N ASN A 42 -87.06 -60.86 -52.54
CA ASN A 42 -86.81 -60.35 -53.89
C ASN A 42 -85.31 -60.21 -54.19
N VAL A 43 -84.49 -59.80 -53.21
CA VAL A 43 -83.01 -59.76 -53.34
C VAL A 43 -82.47 -61.19 -53.53
N ALA A 44 -82.91 -62.16 -52.73
CA ALA A 44 -82.45 -63.55 -52.80
C ALA A 44 -82.79 -64.22 -54.13
N ARG A 45 -83.94 -63.86 -54.70
CA ARG A 45 -84.38 -64.34 -56.01
C ARG A 45 -83.49 -63.82 -57.14
N VAL A 46 -82.98 -62.60 -57.04
CA VAL A 46 -82.11 -61.98 -58.06
C VAL A 46 -80.67 -62.49 -57.97
N VAL A 47 -80.18 -62.75 -56.77
CA VAL A 47 -78.82 -63.28 -56.53
C VAL A 47 -78.74 -64.76 -56.90
N GLY A 48 -79.76 -65.55 -56.56
CA GLY A 48 -79.86 -66.97 -56.88
C GLY A 48 -78.94 -67.87 -56.03
N GLY A 49 -79.51 -68.91 -55.44
CA GLY A 49 -78.78 -69.94 -54.69
C GLY A 49 -78.45 -69.61 -53.22
N LYS A 50 -79.02 -68.53 -52.66
CA LYS A 50 -78.89 -68.14 -51.24
C LYS A 50 -80.25 -67.75 -50.65
N SER A 51 -80.41 -67.88 -49.33
CA SER A 51 -81.67 -67.57 -48.64
C SER A 51 -81.80 -66.08 -48.32
N ALA A 52 -83.05 -65.58 -48.30
CA ALA A 52 -83.37 -64.22 -47.89
C ALA A 52 -82.83 -63.86 -46.49
N GLU A 53 -82.75 -64.85 -45.60
CA GLU A 53 -82.21 -64.66 -44.25
C GLU A 53 -80.68 -64.46 -44.25
N GLU A 54 -79.95 -65.19 -45.09
CA GLU A 54 -78.49 -65.07 -45.21
C GLU A 54 -78.08 -63.69 -45.75
N GLU A 55 -78.87 -63.17 -46.69
CA GLU A 55 -78.69 -61.84 -47.26
C GLU A 55 -78.98 -60.71 -46.27
N ARG A 56 -80.06 -60.86 -45.50
CA ARG A 56 -80.39 -59.95 -44.39
C ARG A 56 -79.28 -59.95 -43.33
N GLN A 57 -78.82 -61.13 -42.92
CA GLN A 57 -77.74 -61.26 -41.93
C GLN A 57 -76.42 -60.66 -42.42
N ARG A 58 -76.07 -60.87 -43.70
CA ARG A 58 -74.89 -60.23 -44.32
C ARG A 58 -75.00 -58.71 -44.24
N LYS A 59 -76.13 -58.12 -44.65
CA LYS A 59 -76.28 -56.67 -44.64
C LYS A 59 -76.24 -56.10 -43.22
N LEU A 60 -76.86 -56.77 -42.26
CA LEU A 60 -76.78 -56.39 -40.85
C LEU A 60 -75.34 -56.46 -40.32
N ALA A 61 -74.59 -57.51 -40.64
CA ALA A 61 -73.19 -57.64 -40.25
C ALA A 61 -72.29 -56.59 -40.91
N GLU A 62 -72.55 -56.27 -42.18
CA GLU A 62 -71.84 -55.20 -42.90
C GLU A 62 -72.15 -53.82 -42.30
N ASP A 63 -73.42 -53.51 -42.05
CA ASP A 63 -73.86 -52.26 -41.43
C ASP A 63 -73.28 -52.14 -39.99
N GLN A 64 -73.21 -53.24 -39.24
CA GLN A 64 -72.57 -53.29 -37.92
C GLN A 64 -71.06 -53.03 -38.01
N ARG A 65 -70.37 -53.60 -39.00
CA ARG A 65 -68.93 -53.34 -39.24
C ARG A 65 -68.68 -51.90 -39.64
N ASN A 66 -69.51 -51.34 -40.53
CA ASN A 66 -69.43 -49.95 -40.96
C ASN A 66 -69.68 -48.99 -39.78
N LEU A 67 -70.66 -49.28 -38.93
CA LEU A 67 -70.93 -48.49 -37.72
C LEU A 67 -69.75 -48.53 -36.74
N LEU A 68 -69.20 -49.73 -36.45
CA LEU A 68 -68.02 -49.87 -35.60
C LEU A 68 -66.81 -49.15 -36.18
N GLN A 69 -66.63 -49.19 -37.51
CA GLN A 69 -65.55 -48.48 -38.19
C GLN A 69 -65.73 -46.96 -38.08
N GLN A 70 -66.94 -46.44 -38.26
CA GLN A 70 -67.24 -45.02 -38.08
C GLN A 70 -67.01 -44.57 -36.62
N GLN A 71 -67.45 -45.37 -35.65
CA GLN A 71 -67.20 -45.10 -34.22
C GLN A 71 -65.70 -45.14 -33.90
N ALA A 72 -64.95 -46.10 -34.45
CA ALA A 72 -63.51 -46.19 -34.28
C ALA A 72 -62.78 -44.99 -34.90
N GLN A 73 -63.21 -44.54 -36.09
CA GLN A 73 -62.67 -43.35 -36.75
C GLN A 73 -62.98 -42.08 -35.96
N ALA A 74 -64.22 -41.89 -35.51
CA ALA A 74 -64.62 -40.75 -34.68
C ALA A 74 -63.85 -40.72 -33.35
N LYS A 75 -63.69 -41.89 -32.70
CA LYS A 75 -62.89 -42.02 -31.47
C LYS A 75 -61.42 -41.70 -31.73
N ALA A 76 -60.85 -42.16 -32.85
CA ALA A 76 -59.48 -41.84 -33.23
C ALA A 76 -59.28 -40.34 -33.51
N GLN A 77 -60.25 -39.67 -34.13
CA GLN A 77 -60.22 -38.23 -34.35
C GLN A 77 -60.28 -37.45 -33.02
N ASN A 78 -61.19 -37.82 -32.12
CA ASN A 78 -61.28 -37.20 -30.80
C ASN A 78 -59.99 -37.38 -30.00
N PHE A 79 -59.42 -38.59 -30.02
CA PHE A 79 -58.17 -38.85 -29.31
C PHE A 79 -56.99 -38.03 -29.86
N ARG A 80 -56.89 -37.88 -31.20
CA ARG A 80 -55.88 -37.01 -31.82
C ARG A 80 -56.08 -35.54 -31.43
N TYR A 81 -57.32 -35.08 -31.43
CA TYR A 81 -57.65 -33.72 -31.03
C TYR A 81 -57.34 -33.45 -29.55
N GLU A 82 -57.63 -34.41 -28.66
CA GLU A 82 -57.26 -34.36 -27.25
C GLU A 82 -55.73 -34.37 -27.05
N ASP A 83 -54.99 -35.21 -27.80
CA ASP A 83 -53.53 -35.22 -27.77
C ASP A 83 -52.93 -33.88 -28.24
N GLU A 84 -53.47 -33.29 -29.32
CA GLU A 84 -53.06 -31.97 -29.80
C GLU A 84 -53.31 -30.86 -28.76
N LEU A 85 -54.47 -30.87 -28.10
CA LEU A 85 -54.80 -29.95 -27.02
C LEU A 85 -53.85 -30.14 -25.82
N ALA A 86 -53.56 -31.37 -25.44
CA ALA A 86 -52.64 -31.69 -24.36
C ALA A 86 -51.22 -31.16 -24.66
N ARG A 87 -50.73 -31.37 -25.89
CA ARG A 87 -49.44 -30.83 -26.34
C ARG A 87 -49.41 -29.31 -26.31
N LYS A 88 -50.47 -28.63 -26.76
CA LYS A 88 -50.56 -27.16 -26.71
C LYS A 88 -50.56 -26.62 -25.28
N ARG A 89 -51.27 -27.28 -24.35
CA ARG A 89 -51.23 -26.93 -22.92
C ARG A 89 -49.83 -27.08 -22.36
N LEU A 90 -49.22 -28.23 -22.58
CA LEU A 90 -47.86 -28.51 -22.12
C LEU A 90 -46.84 -27.50 -22.68
N GLN A 91 -46.96 -27.15 -23.97
CA GLN A 91 -46.10 -26.15 -24.60
C GLN A 91 -46.29 -24.76 -23.96
N THR A 92 -47.54 -24.35 -23.74
CA THR A 92 -47.86 -23.07 -23.10
C THR A 92 -47.31 -23.01 -21.67
N ASP A 93 -47.45 -24.10 -20.91
CA ASP A 93 -46.93 -24.20 -19.55
C ASP A 93 -45.40 -24.14 -19.53
N HIS A 94 -44.72 -24.87 -20.41
CA HIS A 94 -43.26 -24.78 -20.54
C HIS A 94 -42.78 -23.41 -20.99
N GLU A 95 -43.51 -22.72 -21.87
CA GLU A 95 -43.21 -21.34 -22.25
C GLU A 95 -43.40 -20.37 -21.09
N SER A 96 -44.47 -20.52 -20.32
CA SER A 96 -44.73 -19.73 -19.11
C SER A 96 -43.63 -19.93 -18.07
N GLN A 97 -43.22 -21.18 -17.82
CA GLN A 97 -42.11 -21.51 -16.93
C GLN A 97 -40.79 -20.89 -17.41
N ARG A 98 -40.49 -20.99 -18.71
CA ARG A 98 -39.29 -20.37 -19.28
C ARG A 98 -39.30 -18.85 -19.09
N ARG A 99 -40.44 -18.19 -19.31
CA ARG A 99 -40.60 -16.75 -19.07
C ARG A 99 -40.37 -16.39 -17.61
N HIS A 100 -40.99 -17.12 -16.69
CA HIS A 100 -40.81 -16.90 -15.25
C HIS A 100 -39.35 -17.08 -14.81
N ASN A 101 -38.69 -18.13 -15.29
CA ASN A 101 -37.28 -18.39 -15.00
C ASN A 101 -36.37 -17.28 -15.54
N VAL A 102 -36.60 -16.81 -16.77
CA VAL A 102 -35.86 -15.68 -17.36
C VAL A 102 -36.08 -14.40 -16.56
N GLU A 103 -37.32 -14.13 -16.14
CA GLU A 103 -37.64 -12.95 -15.33
C GLU A 103 -36.97 -13.00 -13.95
N LEU A 104 -36.92 -14.18 -13.32
CA LEU A 104 -36.25 -14.37 -12.03
C LEU A 104 -34.74 -14.12 -12.14
N VAL A 105 -34.10 -14.63 -13.19
CA VAL A 105 -32.67 -14.36 -13.47
C VAL A 105 -32.46 -12.87 -13.72
N LYS A 106 -33.32 -12.23 -14.52
CA LYS A 106 -33.22 -10.79 -14.78
C LYS A 106 -33.36 -9.97 -13.51
N MET A 107 -34.31 -10.29 -12.63
CA MET A 107 -34.45 -9.63 -11.33
C MET A 107 -33.22 -9.85 -10.44
N GLN A 108 -32.60 -11.03 -10.49
CA GLN A 108 -31.37 -11.33 -9.75
C GLN A 108 -30.17 -10.52 -10.28
N GLU A 109 -30.03 -10.40 -11.60
CA GLU A 109 -29.02 -9.57 -12.25
C GLU A 109 -29.22 -8.09 -11.93
N GLU A 110 -30.44 -7.56 -12.02
CA GLU A 110 -30.75 -6.18 -11.66
C GLU A 110 -30.46 -5.88 -10.19
N SER A 111 -30.75 -6.81 -9.29
CA SER A 111 -30.40 -6.71 -7.87
C SER A 111 -28.89 -6.66 -7.66
N SER A 112 -28.14 -7.50 -8.38
CA SER A 112 -26.67 -7.51 -8.38
C SER A 112 -26.08 -6.21 -8.91
N ILE A 113 -26.62 -5.67 -10.01
CA ILE A 113 -26.21 -4.39 -10.59
C ILE A 113 -26.49 -3.25 -9.62
N ARG A 114 -27.70 -3.22 -9.02
CA ARG A 114 -28.06 -2.20 -8.02
C ARG A 114 -27.15 -2.25 -6.80
N LYS A 115 -26.81 -3.45 -6.31
CA LYS A 115 -25.83 -3.64 -5.23
C LYS A 115 -24.43 -3.18 -5.65
N GLY A 116 -24.02 -3.45 -6.89
CA GLY A 116 -22.76 -2.96 -7.45
C GLY A 116 -22.69 -1.43 -7.50
N GLN A 117 -23.73 -0.79 -8.03
CA GLN A 117 -23.85 0.67 -8.08
C GLN A 117 -23.87 1.31 -6.69
N ALA A 118 -24.57 0.70 -5.72
CA ALA A 118 -24.57 1.16 -4.35
C ALA A 118 -23.18 1.11 -3.72
N ARG A 119 -22.42 0.02 -3.94
CA ARG A 119 -21.03 -0.09 -3.47
C ARG A 119 -20.13 0.99 -4.09
N LEU A 120 -20.21 1.19 -5.41
CA LEU A 120 -19.44 2.22 -6.10
C LEU A 120 -19.76 3.63 -5.57
N ALA A 121 -21.04 3.94 -5.36
CA ALA A 121 -21.46 5.23 -4.79
C ALA A 121 -20.95 5.42 -3.34
N THR A 122 -20.98 4.37 -2.52
CA THR A 122 -20.42 4.41 -1.16
C THR A 122 -18.91 4.58 -1.18
N GLU A 123 -18.20 3.87 -2.06
CA GLU A 123 -16.75 3.98 -2.21
C GLU A 123 -16.33 5.38 -2.69
N GLU A 124 -17.06 5.96 -3.65
CA GLU A 124 -16.84 7.33 -4.09
C GLU A 124 -17.08 8.35 -2.96
N GLN A 125 -18.12 8.17 -2.15
CA GLN A 125 -18.37 9.01 -0.97
C GLN A 125 -17.24 8.92 0.05
N ILE A 126 -16.74 7.71 0.35
CA ILE A 126 -15.62 7.52 1.27
C ILE A 126 -14.36 8.21 0.74
N GLN A 127 -14.05 8.04 -0.55
CA GLN A 127 -12.89 8.70 -1.17
C GLN A 127 -13.05 10.22 -1.19
N ALA A 128 -14.25 10.74 -1.43
CA ALA A 128 -14.52 12.17 -1.37
C ALA A 128 -14.32 12.73 0.04
N GLN A 129 -14.79 12.00 1.05
CA GLN A 129 -14.63 12.37 2.45
C GLN A 129 -13.15 12.34 2.87
N GLN A 130 -12.41 11.30 2.47
CA GLN A 130 -10.96 11.21 2.69
C GLN A 130 -10.21 12.39 2.05
N ARG A 131 -10.51 12.71 0.79
CA ARG A 131 -9.91 13.88 0.10
C ARG A 131 -10.22 15.20 0.81
N GLN A 132 -11.41 15.35 1.38
CA GLN A 132 -11.75 16.54 2.17
C GLN A 132 -10.97 16.59 3.48
N THR A 133 -10.94 15.48 4.23
CA THR A 133 -10.19 15.39 5.49
C THR A 133 -8.69 15.63 5.29
N GLU A 134 -8.10 15.10 4.21
CA GLU A 134 -6.70 15.35 3.87
C GLU A 134 -6.45 16.82 3.53
N LYS A 135 -7.36 17.47 2.77
CA LYS A 135 -7.26 18.90 2.47
C LYS A 135 -7.33 19.76 3.73
N GLU A 136 -8.26 19.46 4.63
CA GLU A 136 -8.40 20.16 5.91
C GLU A 136 -7.16 19.97 6.78
N ARG A 137 -6.64 18.74 6.87
CA ARG A 137 -5.40 18.45 7.59
C ARG A 137 -4.20 19.20 7.00
N ALA A 138 -4.06 19.23 5.69
CA ALA A 138 -2.98 19.97 5.02
C ALA A 138 -3.11 21.48 5.23
N ALA A 139 -4.34 22.02 5.29
CA ALA A 139 -4.57 23.42 5.63
C ALA A 139 -4.15 23.74 7.08
N LEU A 140 -4.53 22.89 8.03
CA LEU A 140 -4.15 23.02 9.44
C LEU A 140 -2.62 22.89 9.64
N GLU A 141 -1.98 21.96 8.94
CA GLU A 141 -0.52 21.80 8.95
C GLU A 141 0.18 23.06 8.42
N ARG A 142 -0.36 23.70 7.37
CA ARG A 142 0.17 24.98 6.87
C ARG A 142 0.00 26.11 7.87
N GLU A 143 -1.15 26.20 8.54
CA GLU A 143 -1.38 27.21 9.57
C GLU A 143 -0.46 27.03 10.77
N THR A 144 -0.29 25.79 11.24
CA THR A 144 0.63 25.49 12.35
C THR A 144 2.09 25.80 12.00
N ILE A 145 2.55 25.45 10.79
CA ILE A 145 3.87 25.84 10.29
C ILE A 145 4.00 27.37 10.26
N ARG A 146 2.99 28.10 9.79
CA ARG A 146 2.99 29.56 9.72
C ARG A 146 3.09 30.20 11.10
N VAL A 147 2.26 29.75 12.05
CA VAL A 147 2.27 30.26 13.43
C VAL A 147 3.61 29.96 14.11
N LYS A 148 4.14 28.75 13.94
CA LYS A 148 5.45 28.38 14.48
C LYS A 148 6.58 29.22 13.89
N ALA A 149 6.58 29.43 12.57
CA ALA A 149 7.59 30.25 11.90
C ALA A 149 7.53 31.74 12.35
N MET A 150 6.33 32.29 12.55
CA MET A 150 6.16 33.64 13.10
C MET A 150 6.68 33.73 14.54
N ALA A 151 6.34 32.78 15.40
CA ALA A 151 6.82 32.75 16.78
C ALA A 151 8.35 32.62 16.87
N GLU A 152 8.97 31.77 16.04
CA GLU A 152 10.43 31.64 15.96
C GLU A 152 11.10 32.91 15.40
N ALA A 153 10.46 33.59 14.44
CA ALA A 153 10.96 34.85 13.91
C ALA A 153 10.88 35.98 14.95
N GLU A 154 9.79 36.06 15.70
CA GLU A 154 9.62 37.01 16.82
C GLU A 154 10.62 36.73 17.94
N GLY A 155 10.83 35.44 18.29
CA GLY A 155 11.86 35.03 19.25
C GLY A 155 13.26 35.46 18.83
N ARG A 156 13.64 35.20 17.57
CA ARG A 156 14.93 35.63 17.02
C ARG A 156 15.09 37.15 16.97
N ALA A 157 14.04 37.88 16.60
CA ALA A 157 14.05 39.35 16.60
C ALA A 157 14.21 39.92 18.02
N HIS A 158 13.58 39.30 19.02
CA HIS A 158 13.70 39.71 20.41
C HIS A 158 15.10 39.41 20.97
N GLU A 159 15.66 38.24 20.69
CA GLU A 159 17.04 37.87 21.05
C GLU A 159 18.06 38.82 20.42
N ALA A 160 17.88 39.18 19.14
CA ALA A 160 18.76 40.12 18.45
C ALA A 160 18.75 41.51 19.11
N LYS A 161 17.56 42.02 19.48
CA LYS A 161 17.43 43.30 20.21
C LYS A 161 18.11 43.28 21.57
N LEU A 162 17.90 42.21 22.35
CA LEU A 162 18.58 42.03 23.64
C LEU A 162 20.10 41.96 23.51
N THR A 163 20.58 41.31 22.45
CA THR A 163 22.02 41.19 22.17
C THR A 163 22.62 42.53 21.74
N GLU A 164 21.89 43.31 20.94
CA GLU A 164 22.29 44.67 20.56
C GLU A 164 22.37 45.60 21.77
N GLU A 165 21.38 45.54 22.67
CA GLU A 165 21.36 46.30 23.93
C GLU A 165 22.55 45.92 24.84
N GLN A 166 22.85 44.62 24.96
CA GLN A 166 24.01 44.14 25.71
C GLN A 166 25.34 44.60 25.10
N ASN A 167 25.50 44.50 23.77
CA ASN A 167 26.69 44.96 23.08
C ASN A 167 26.86 46.48 23.18
N ARG A 168 25.75 47.24 23.13
CA ARG A 168 25.76 48.70 23.32
C ARG A 168 26.20 49.07 24.74
N ARG A 169 25.68 48.38 25.77
CA ARG A 169 26.16 48.56 27.16
C ARG A 169 27.64 48.23 27.29
N MET A 170 28.07 47.10 26.74
CA MET A 170 29.48 46.70 26.78
C MET A 170 30.39 47.71 26.09
N LEU A 171 29.96 48.27 24.95
CA LEU A 171 30.69 49.34 24.26
C LEU A 171 30.76 50.61 25.09
N LEU A 172 29.67 51.00 25.76
CA LEU A 172 29.67 52.17 26.65
C LEU A 172 30.59 51.97 27.86
N ASP A 173 30.58 50.81 28.49
CA ASP A 173 31.50 50.48 29.59
C ASP A 173 32.95 50.44 29.11
N LYS A 174 33.19 49.96 27.90
CA LYS A 174 34.52 49.95 27.29
C LYS A 174 34.99 51.36 26.95
N ILE A 175 34.11 52.21 26.42
CA ILE A 175 34.38 53.64 26.18
C ILE A 175 34.64 54.36 27.50
N ASN A 176 33.86 54.10 28.55
CA ASN A 176 34.08 54.72 29.86
C ASN A 176 35.39 54.25 30.50
N GLY A 177 35.70 52.95 30.44
CA GLY A 177 36.96 52.41 30.92
C GLY A 177 38.16 52.90 30.08
N GLU A 178 37.99 53.09 28.77
CA GLU A 178 38.98 53.73 27.90
C GLU A 178 39.08 55.23 28.16
N MET A 179 38.00 55.92 28.51
CA MET A 179 38.00 57.33 28.90
C MET A 179 38.70 57.53 30.24
N GLU A 180 38.52 56.63 31.20
CA GLU A 180 39.29 56.62 32.46
C GLU A 180 40.77 56.35 32.21
N LYS A 181 41.11 55.39 31.33
CA LYS A 181 42.49 55.16 30.88
C LYS A 181 43.07 56.36 30.12
N TRP A 182 42.28 57.03 29.29
CA TRP A 182 42.65 58.24 28.56
C TRP A 182 42.84 59.42 29.52
N LEU A 183 41.99 59.58 30.54
CA LEU A 183 42.15 60.61 31.58
C LEU A 183 43.38 60.35 32.45
N ALA A 184 43.65 59.08 32.79
CA ALA A 184 44.87 58.67 33.47
C ALA A 184 46.11 58.89 32.60
N ALA A 185 46.02 58.59 31.30
CA ALA A 185 47.06 58.85 30.30
C ALA A 185 47.29 60.34 30.08
N ILE A 186 46.25 61.17 30.00
CA ILE A 186 46.33 62.64 29.88
C ILE A 186 47.04 63.25 31.10
N ASN A 187 46.74 62.76 32.31
CA ASN A 187 47.43 63.19 33.53
C ASN A 187 48.89 62.71 33.59
N THR A 188 49.24 61.59 32.93
CA THR A 188 50.64 61.14 32.80
C THR A 188 51.36 61.77 31.59
N THR A 189 50.63 62.26 30.59
CA THR A 189 51.17 62.83 29.34
C THR A 189 51.22 64.36 29.33
N PHE A 190 50.59 65.06 30.28
CA PHE A 190 50.97 66.46 30.60
C PHE A 190 52.39 66.57 31.18
N GLY A 191 53.04 65.45 31.50
CA GLY A 191 54.46 65.38 31.81
C GLY A 191 55.39 65.22 30.62
N HIS A 192 54.94 64.72 29.46
CA HIS A 192 55.83 64.44 28.31
C HIS A 192 55.11 64.68 26.97
N ILE A 193 55.57 65.75 26.32
CA ILE A 193 55.08 66.34 25.08
C ILE A 193 55.56 65.52 23.85
N GLU A 194 54.69 65.51 22.82
CA GLU A 194 54.92 65.27 21.38
C GLU A 194 55.30 63.88 20.83
N GLY A 195 54.43 63.40 19.94
CA GLY A 195 54.81 62.59 18.78
C GLY A 195 54.09 61.25 18.63
N GLY A 196 53.07 61.16 17.75
CA GLY A 196 52.61 59.84 17.28
C GLY A 196 51.18 59.65 16.77
N VAL A 197 50.35 60.69 16.56
CA VAL A 197 48.93 60.54 16.17
C VAL A 197 48.75 60.39 14.64
N LYS A 198 49.26 59.32 14.01
CA LYS A 198 49.01 59.12 12.56
C LYS A 198 48.90 57.69 12.01
N VAL A 199 48.49 56.69 12.81
CA VAL A 199 48.43 55.28 12.31
C VAL A 199 47.10 54.54 12.56
N LEU A 200 46.10 55.08 13.28
CA LEU A 200 44.92 54.29 13.68
C LEU A 200 43.56 54.77 13.14
N LEU A 201 43.48 55.12 11.85
CA LEU A 201 42.20 55.46 11.19
C LEU A 201 41.98 54.73 9.86
N THR A 202 42.22 53.42 9.84
CA THR A 202 41.80 52.53 8.74
C THR A 202 41.70 51.15 9.40
N TYR A 203 40.53 50.61 9.75
CA TYR A 203 39.65 49.86 8.86
C TYR A 203 38.34 49.54 9.63
N ARG A 204 37.40 50.50 9.67
CA ARG A 204 36.07 50.33 10.29
C ARG A 204 34.93 50.14 9.28
N ASN A 205 35.26 49.89 8.01
CA ASN A 205 34.27 49.75 6.94
C ASN A 205 34.54 48.47 6.15
N LYS A 206 33.95 47.36 6.59
CA LYS A 206 33.59 46.20 5.77
C LYS A 206 32.92 45.22 6.72
N LEU A 207 31.59 45.11 6.63
CA LEU A 207 30.71 44.01 7.05
C LEU A 207 29.33 44.56 7.48
N THR A 208 28.52 44.99 6.51
CA THR A 208 27.06 45.15 6.69
C THR A 208 26.35 45.01 5.34
N GLY A 209 25.38 44.08 5.28
CA GLY A 209 24.47 43.85 4.16
C GLY A 209 24.42 42.37 3.77
N GLY A 210 23.34 41.62 3.85
CA GLY A 210 21.92 41.95 4.02
C GLY A 210 21.09 41.19 2.97
N ASP A 211 20.21 40.30 3.44
CA ASP A 211 19.10 39.59 2.77
C ASP A 211 19.36 38.44 1.76
N VAL A 212 18.58 37.35 1.88
CA VAL A 212 17.37 37.03 1.08
C VAL A 212 16.75 35.71 1.60
N ALA A 213 15.44 35.51 1.50
CA ALA A 213 14.72 34.22 1.35
C ALA A 213 13.52 34.47 0.40
N PRO A 214 12.77 33.48 -0.15
CA PRO A 214 13.02 32.05 -0.31
C PRO A 214 13.02 31.65 -1.81
N LEU A 215 14.02 30.92 -2.29
CA LEU A 215 14.05 30.39 -3.66
C LEU A 215 14.35 28.90 -3.61
N ASP A 216 13.71 28.17 -4.54
CA ASP A 216 13.83 26.77 -4.94
C ASP A 216 14.95 25.94 -4.32
N TYR A 217 14.71 24.65 -4.09
CA TYR A 217 15.75 23.68 -3.67
C TYR A 217 17.07 23.80 -4.46
N LEU A 218 17.01 24.17 -5.75
CA LEU A 218 18.17 24.52 -6.58
C LEU A 218 18.88 25.80 -6.14
N ALA A 219 18.17 26.86 -5.77
CA ALA A 219 18.75 28.06 -5.18
C ALA A 219 19.25 27.81 -3.74
N PHE A 220 18.68 26.87 -2.98
CA PHE A 220 19.22 26.46 -1.68
C PHE A 220 20.57 25.77 -1.83
N VAL A 221 20.70 24.79 -2.74
CA VAL A 221 21.99 24.14 -3.04
C VAL A 221 22.96 25.16 -3.64
N LYS A 222 22.51 25.99 -4.59
CA LYS A 222 23.33 27.04 -5.21
C LYS A 222 23.76 28.10 -4.20
N ARG A 223 22.95 28.40 -3.17
CA ARG A 223 23.27 29.36 -2.11
C ARG A 223 24.15 28.77 -1.02
N ILE A 224 24.00 27.51 -0.67
CA ILE A 224 24.97 26.78 0.18
C ILE A 224 26.33 26.78 -0.51
N VAL A 225 26.39 26.35 -1.77
CA VAL A 225 27.63 26.32 -2.55
C VAL A 225 28.22 27.72 -2.72
N THR A 226 27.41 28.76 -2.95
CA THR A 226 27.92 30.14 -3.15
C THR A 226 28.27 30.85 -1.83
N SER A 227 27.59 30.55 -0.71
CA SER A 227 27.91 31.08 0.62
C SER A 227 29.13 30.38 1.24
N MET A 228 29.42 29.14 0.83
CA MET A 228 30.57 28.36 1.31
C MET A 228 31.89 28.75 0.63
N VAL A 229 31.86 29.33 -0.57
CA VAL A 229 33.06 29.85 -1.27
C VAL A 229 33.64 31.09 -0.57
N SER A 230 32.90 31.72 0.34
CA SER A 230 33.34 32.88 1.13
C SER A 230 34.08 32.53 2.43
N SER A 231 34.11 31.26 2.84
CA SER A 231 34.84 30.79 4.02
C SER A 231 35.85 29.73 3.59
N GLU A 232 37.11 29.89 3.98
CA GLU A 232 38.30 29.11 3.57
C GLU A 232 38.27 27.59 3.92
N LEU A 233 37.11 27.03 4.25
CA LEU A 233 36.90 25.60 4.47
C LEU A 233 35.44 25.24 4.17
N CYS A 234 35.21 24.43 3.14
CA CYS A 234 33.91 23.83 2.87
C CYS A 234 33.85 22.43 3.50
N LEU A 235 32.74 22.11 4.15
CA LEU A 235 32.47 20.76 4.65
C LEU A 235 31.07 20.39 4.16
N MET A 236 30.97 19.62 3.08
CA MET A 236 29.70 19.15 2.52
C MET A 236 29.47 17.68 2.85
N VAL A 237 28.90 17.39 4.02
CA VAL A 237 28.55 16.03 4.44
C VAL A 237 27.39 15.48 3.60
N TYR A 238 27.72 14.64 2.62
CA TYR A 238 26.78 14.03 1.67
C TYR A 238 26.14 12.74 2.21
N GLN A 239 25.30 12.82 3.26
CA GLN A 239 24.73 11.60 3.88
C GLN A 239 23.38 11.11 3.31
N ILE A 240 22.94 11.58 2.13
CA ILE A 240 21.62 11.17 1.59
C ILE A 240 21.71 10.91 0.08
N LEU A 241 22.25 9.75 -0.28
CA LEU A 241 21.93 9.07 -1.53
C LEU A 241 21.56 7.62 -1.20
N ASP A 242 20.52 7.41 -0.38
CA ASP A 242 19.91 6.09 -0.30
C ASP A 242 19.09 5.90 -1.59
N ARG A 243 19.71 5.26 -2.60
CA ARG A 243 19.01 4.72 -3.76
C ARG A 243 17.90 3.81 -3.22
N LYS A 244 16.63 4.21 -3.40
CA LYS A 244 15.50 3.29 -3.26
C LYS A 244 15.78 2.08 -4.15
N ARG A 245 15.70 0.87 -3.56
CA ARG A 245 16.12 -0.44 -4.10
C ARG A 245 15.55 -0.88 -5.47
N ASN A 246 14.89 -0.01 -6.26
CA ASN A 246 14.24 -0.40 -7.51
C ASN A 246 14.24 0.66 -8.63
N SER A 247 15.07 1.72 -8.58
CA SER A 247 15.20 2.65 -9.71
C SER A 247 16.65 2.77 -10.16
N THR A 248 16.94 2.21 -11.34
CA THR A 248 18.20 2.31 -12.06
C THR A 248 18.53 3.76 -12.48
N TYR A 249 17.62 4.71 -12.28
CA TYR A 249 17.77 6.11 -12.67
C TYR A 249 17.64 7.03 -11.44
N MET A 250 18.64 7.89 -11.20
CA MET A 250 18.50 9.02 -10.27
C MET A 250 17.50 10.01 -10.85
N SER A 251 16.81 10.80 -10.01
CA SER A 251 15.88 11.81 -10.54
C SER A 251 16.64 12.86 -11.35
N GLU A 252 16.04 13.40 -12.40
CA GLU A 252 16.66 14.45 -13.23
C GLU A 252 17.13 15.66 -12.39
N ALA A 253 16.41 15.96 -11.30
CA ALA A 253 16.79 17.01 -10.36
C ALA A 253 18.08 16.68 -9.59
N GLN A 254 18.29 15.42 -9.20
CA GLN A 254 19.52 14.96 -8.55
C GLN A 254 20.70 14.93 -9.53
N HIS A 255 20.49 14.43 -10.77
CA HIS A 255 21.51 14.47 -11.81
C HIS A 255 21.92 15.91 -12.17
N SER A 256 20.95 16.83 -12.28
CA SER A 256 21.22 18.25 -12.57
C SER A 256 21.98 18.95 -11.44
N ALA A 257 21.59 18.71 -10.18
CA ALA A 257 22.30 19.24 -9.02
C ALA A 257 23.73 18.68 -8.90
N LEU A 258 23.90 17.38 -9.17
CA LEU A 258 25.21 16.73 -9.17
C LEU A 258 26.10 17.30 -10.27
N ASN A 259 25.60 17.42 -11.49
CA ASN A 259 26.35 18.01 -12.61
C ASN A 259 26.72 19.48 -12.35
N ALA A 260 25.86 20.25 -11.67
CA ALA A 260 26.18 21.62 -11.28
C ALA A 260 27.27 21.69 -10.20
N LEU A 261 27.30 20.73 -9.26
CA LEU A 261 28.35 20.60 -8.26
C LEU A 261 29.67 20.18 -8.90
N LEU A 262 29.64 19.14 -9.74
CA LEU A 262 30.78 18.68 -10.52
C LEU A 262 31.32 19.81 -11.41
N PHE A 263 30.47 20.58 -12.10
CA PHE A 263 30.97 21.70 -12.90
C PHE A 263 31.76 22.73 -12.07
N ARG A 264 31.37 22.95 -10.80
CA ARG A 264 32.06 23.90 -9.90
C ARG A 264 33.29 23.32 -9.23
N THR A 265 33.35 22.01 -9.04
CA THR A 265 34.50 21.29 -8.48
C THR A 265 35.35 20.66 -9.59
N GLY A 266 35.32 21.24 -10.80
CA GLY A 266 36.13 20.80 -11.96
C GLY A 266 37.59 21.20 -11.88
N ASP A 267 37.87 22.31 -11.20
CA ASP A 267 39.22 22.83 -11.02
C ASP A 267 39.65 22.70 -9.55
N GLN A 268 40.92 22.37 -9.33
CA GLN A 268 41.51 22.32 -7.99
C GLN A 268 41.42 23.72 -7.34
N SER A 269 40.81 23.79 -6.17
CA SER A 269 40.75 25.01 -5.35
C SER A 269 41.76 24.93 -4.20
N ARG A 270 42.40 26.06 -3.88
CA ARG A 270 43.29 26.17 -2.71
C ARG A 270 42.56 26.57 -1.44
N ASP A 271 41.33 27.05 -1.58
CA ASP A 271 40.56 27.70 -0.52
C ASP A 271 39.38 26.84 -0.04
N ILE A 272 39.17 25.68 -0.68
CA ILE A 272 37.98 24.85 -0.48
C ILE A 272 38.38 23.37 -0.48
N VAL A 273 38.10 22.69 0.63
CA VAL A 273 38.17 21.22 0.74
C VAL A 273 36.76 20.66 0.56
N LEU A 274 36.60 19.49 -0.06
CA LEU A 274 35.32 18.77 -0.15
C LEU A 274 35.43 17.46 0.62
N VAL A 275 34.65 17.29 1.69
CA VAL A 275 34.61 16.04 2.48
C VAL A 275 33.28 15.33 2.25
N LEU A 276 33.31 14.14 1.64
CA LEU A 276 32.15 13.30 1.38
C LEU A 276 32.12 12.11 2.37
N ALA A 277 30.93 11.68 2.79
CA ALA A 277 30.76 10.54 3.68
C ALA A 277 29.66 9.61 3.16
N THR A 278 30.00 8.36 2.84
CA THR A 278 29.05 7.35 2.36
C THR A 278 29.31 5.98 2.99
N ASN A 279 28.25 5.25 3.31
CA ASN A 279 28.33 3.85 3.73
C ASN A 279 28.26 2.88 2.53
N ARG A 280 28.11 3.41 1.30
CA ARG A 280 28.04 2.65 0.04
C ARG A 280 28.87 3.35 -1.04
N PRO A 281 30.20 3.21 -1.01
CA PRO A 281 31.07 3.86 -2.01
C PRO A 281 30.77 3.40 -3.44
N GLY A 282 30.32 2.15 -3.64
CA GLY A 282 29.96 1.63 -4.96
C GLY A 282 28.70 2.25 -5.60
N ASP A 283 27.89 2.99 -4.83
CA ASP A 283 26.71 3.71 -5.36
C ASP A 283 27.06 5.08 -5.94
N LEU A 284 28.29 5.56 -5.74
CA LEU A 284 28.72 6.86 -6.25
C LEU A 284 28.90 6.82 -7.77
N ASP A 285 28.49 7.91 -8.42
CA ASP A 285 28.68 8.09 -9.87
C ASP A 285 30.18 8.21 -10.20
N GLY A 286 30.57 7.62 -11.34
CA GLY A 286 31.97 7.60 -11.79
C GLY A 286 32.61 8.99 -11.91
N ALA A 287 31.82 10.01 -12.27
CA ALA A 287 32.33 11.37 -12.37
C ALA A 287 32.59 12.03 -11.01
N VAL A 288 31.97 11.53 -9.93
CA VAL A 288 32.21 12.00 -8.56
C VAL A 288 33.45 11.33 -8.00
N THR A 289 33.58 10.01 -8.18
CA THR A 289 34.74 9.25 -7.71
C THR A 289 36.05 9.66 -8.39
N ASP A 290 36.01 10.06 -9.66
CA ASP A 290 37.17 10.61 -10.39
C ASP A 290 37.70 11.94 -9.79
N ARG A 291 36.92 12.60 -8.94
CA ARG A 291 37.24 13.92 -8.34
C ARG A 291 37.51 13.87 -6.84
N ILE A 292 37.52 12.67 -6.28
CA ILE A 292 37.88 12.46 -4.87
C ILE A 292 39.36 12.09 -4.87
N ASP A 293 40.21 12.99 -4.37
CA ASP A 293 41.65 12.76 -4.30
C ASP A 293 42.02 11.72 -3.23
N GLU A 294 41.36 11.77 -2.07
CA GLU A 294 41.67 10.96 -0.90
C GLU A 294 40.43 10.25 -0.35
N VAL A 295 40.57 8.97 0.00
CA VAL A 295 39.50 8.16 0.59
C VAL A 295 39.94 7.65 1.95
N ILE A 296 39.22 8.05 2.99
CA ILE A 296 39.45 7.59 4.36
C ILE A 296 38.39 6.55 4.71
N GLU A 297 38.82 5.32 4.91
CA GLU A 297 37.95 4.24 5.38
C GLU A 297 37.82 4.30 6.91
N PHE A 298 36.58 4.24 7.41
CA PHE A 298 36.26 4.11 8.83
C PHE A 298 35.80 2.68 9.13
N PRO A 299 36.71 1.78 9.56
CA PRO A 299 36.33 0.42 9.92
C PRO A 299 35.52 0.41 11.22
N LEU A 300 34.98 -0.76 11.56
CA LEU A 300 34.42 -0.99 12.89
C LEU A 300 35.51 -0.80 13.95
N PRO A 301 35.17 -0.23 15.13
CA PRO A 301 36.14 0.02 16.19
C PRO A 301 36.75 -1.29 16.72
N GLY A 302 38.06 -1.32 16.89
CA GLY A 302 38.78 -2.38 17.59
C GLY A 302 38.53 -2.35 19.10
N GLU A 303 39.09 -3.31 19.83
CA GLU A 303 38.82 -3.46 21.28
C GLU A 303 39.15 -2.19 22.08
N ASP A 304 40.32 -1.58 21.83
CA ASP A 304 40.75 -0.37 22.53
C ASP A 304 39.89 0.85 22.17
N GLU A 305 39.44 0.98 20.91
CA GLU A 305 38.49 2.02 20.54
C GLU A 305 37.13 1.81 21.20
N ARG A 306 36.63 0.57 21.28
CA ARG A 306 35.37 0.25 21.96
C ARG A 306 35.45 0.55 23.45
N PHE A 307 36.56 0.23 24.11
CA PHE A 307 36.81 0.61 25.49
C PHE A 307 36.76 2.13 25.69
N LYS A 308 37.46 2.90 24.84
CA LYS A 308 37.44 4.37 24.86
C LYS A 308 36.03 4.92 24.64
N LEU A 309 35.27 4.36 23.71
CA LEU A 309 33.89 4.77 23.42
C LEU A 309 32.94 4.47 24.58
N LEU A 310 33.01 3.27 25.18
CA LEU A 310 32.22 2.90 26.35
C LEU A 310 32.52 3.85 27.52
N ASN A 311 33.79 4.07 27.82
CA ASN A 311 34.20 4.99 28.89
C ASN A 311 33.74 6.43 28.62
N LYS A 312 33.89 6.91 27.38
CA LYS A 312 33.43 8.23 26.96
C LYS A 312 31.93 8.41 27.18
N TYR A 313 31.11 7.45 26.71
CA TYR A 313 29.66 7.54 26.81
C TYR A 313 29.14 7.33 28.24
N LEU A 314 29.82 6.53 29.07
CA LEU A 314 29.45 6.33 30.47
C LEU A 314 29.76 7.57 31.31
N THR A 315 30.95 8.16 31.15
CA THR A 315 31.40 9.31 31.95
C THR A 315 30.81 10.65 31.48
N GLY A 316 30.25 10.71 30.27
CA GLY A 316 29.68 11.93 29.70
C GLY A 316 30.75 13.00 29.43
N GLU A 317 31.98 12.59 29.11
CA GLU A 317 33.14 13.48 28.95
C GLU A 317 33.05 14.47 27.77
N ASP A 318 31.94 14.51 27.05
CA ASP A 318 31.58 15.61 26.15
C ASP A 318 31.20 16.92 26.91
N GLN A 319 31.14 16.93 28.25
CA GLN A 319 30.82 18.13 29.03
C GLN A 319 32.02 18.97 29.52
N LYS A 320 33.27 18.54 29.31
CA LYS A 320 34.45 19.26 29.87
C LYS A 320 35.10 20.29 28.95
N ASP A 321 34.90 20.21 27.63
CA ASP A 321 35.57 21.10 26.66
C ASP A 321 34.74 22.31 26.21
N ASP A 322 33.53 22.49 26.74
CA ASP A 322 32.72 23.70 26.51
C ASP A 322 32.43 24.41 27.84
N LYS A 323 33.50 24.88 28.49
CA LYS A 323 33.43 25.59 29.78
C LYS A 323 33.05 27.06 29.66
N ASP A 324 32.97 27.63 28.46
CA ASP A 324 32.69 29.07 28.27
C ASP A 324 31.24 29.41 27.85
N MET A 325 30.42 28.43 27.46
CA MET A 325 29.07 28.71 26.94
C MET A 325 27.90 28.19 27.80
N LYS A 326 28.14 27.76 29.05
CA LYS A 326 27.08 27.16 29.92
C LYS A 326 26.67 27.98 31.16
N THR A 327 27.09 29.23 31.29
CA THR A 327 26.74 30.03 32.48
C THR A 327 25.40 30.77 32.38
N LYS A 328 24.74 30.82 31.21
CA LYS A 328 23.55 31.71 31.02
C LYS A 328 22.19 31.04 30.79
N TRP A 329 22.12 29.74 30.54
CA TRP A 329 20.86 29.06 30.16
C TRP A 329 20.29 28.10 31.23
N SER A 330 20.91 28.02 32.41
CA SER A 330 20.58 27.04 33.46
C SER A 330 19.40 27.42 34.37
N HIS A 331 18.73 28.54 34.14
CA HIS A 331 17.67 29.02 35.04
C HIS A 331 16.23 28.74 34.59
N LEU A 332 15.99 28.32 33.33
CA LEU A 332 14.61 28.27 32.79
C LEU A 332 14.01 26.86 32.62
N PHE A 333 14.78 25.78 32.81
CA PHE A 333 14.25 24.41 32.82
C PHE A 333 14.98 23.54 33.85
N LYS A 334 14.68 23.73 35.14
CA LYS A 334 15.09 22.78 36.20
C LYS A 334 13.95 21.81 36.49
N LYS A 335 13.82 20.77 35.67
CA LYS A 335 13.50 19.44 36.20
C LYS A 335 14.84 18.72 36.28
N GLN A 336 15.41 18.70 37.47
CA GLN A 336 16.72 18.17 37.75
C GLN A 336 16.67 16.65 37.50
N ALA A 337 17.11 16.20 36.32
CA ALA A 337 17.33 14.79 36.06
C ALA A 337 18.27 14.28 37.16
N GLN A 338 17.87 13.24 37.89
CA GLN A 338 18.70 12.65 38.93
C GLN A 338 20.06 12.26 38.32
N LYS A 339 21.13 12.66 38.98
CA LYS A 339 22.50 12.38 38.53
C LYS A 339 22.76 10.90 38.79
N ILE A 340 23.08 10.15 37.73
CA ILE A 340 23.49 8.74 37.86
C ILE A 340 24.72 8.69 38.77
N THR A 341 24.65 7.84 39.80
CA THR A 341 25.77 7.60 40.70
C THR A 341 26.41 6.27 40.33
N PHE A 342 27.72 6.28 40.11
CA PHE A 342 28.47 5.06 39.80
C PHE A 342 28.90 4.42 41.12
N GLU A 343 28.62 3.14 41.28
CA GLU A 343 29.14 2.37 42.40
C GLU A 343 30.63 2.03 42.15
N GLY A 344 31.40 1.88 43.23
CA GLY A 344 32.86 1.74 43.17
C GLY A 344 33.36 0.41 42.59
N ASP A 345 32.45 -0.51 42.24
CA ASP A 345 32.71 -1.81 41.64
C ASP A 345 32.81 -1.76 40.11
N LEU A 346 32.34 -0.68 39.47
CA LEU A 346 32.47 -0.45 38.03
C LEU A 346 33.91 -0.03 37.67
N THR A 347 34.82 -1.00 37.68
CA THR A 347 36.22 -0.78 37.35
C THR A 347 36.47 -0.72 35.84
N ASP A 348 37.59 -0.10 35.44
CA ASP A 348 38.08 -0.14 34.05
C ASP A 348 38.20 -1.57 33.50
N GLN A 349 38.42 -2.56 34.37
CA GLN A 349 38.47 -3.96 33.97
C GLN A 349 37.10 -4.47 33.50
N VAL A 350 36.01 -4.11 34.19
CA VAL A 350 34.63 -4.47 33.79
C VAL A 350 34.29 -3.84 32.44
N ILE A 351 34.65 -2.57 32.25
CA ILE A 351 34.42 -1.86 30.97
C ILE A 351 35.26 -2.50 29.84
N ARG A 352 36.48 -2.96 30.14
CA ARG A 352 37.34 -3.65 29.16
C ARG A 352 36.79 -5.02 28.77
N GLU A 353 36.25 -5.79 29.71
CA GLU A 353 35.57 -7.04 29.38
C GLU A 353 34.31 -6.80 28.52
N ALA A 354 33.54 -5.74 28.80
CA ALA A 354 32.43 -5.34 27.92
C ALA A 354 32.92 -4.93 26.51
N ALA A 355 34.08 -4.26 26.41
CA ALA A 355 34.68 -3.91 25.12
C ALA A 355 35.09 -5.16 24.31
N LYS A 356 35.63 -6.19 24.96
CA LYS A 356 35.91 -7.49 24.32
C LYS A 356 34.65 -8.15 23.79
N LYS A 357 33.61 -8.24 24.62
CA LYS A 357 32.35 -8.91 24.27
C LYS A 357 31.55 -8.19 23.17
N THR A 358 31.75 -6.88 22.98
CA THR A 358 31.05 -6.05 21.98
C THR A 358 31.75 -6.03 20.61
N GLU A 359 32.49 -7.08 20.26
CA GLU A 359 33.09 -7.23 18.94
C GLU A 359 32.04 -7.12 17.82
N GLY A 360 32.37 -6.35 16.77
CA GLY A 360 31.48 -6.10 15.63
C GLY A 360 30.51 -4.92 15.82
N PHE A 361 30.46 -4.31 17.00
CA PHE A 361 29.57 -3.17 17.25
C PHE A 361 30.08 -1.90 16.57
N SER A 362 29.19 -1.18 15.90
CA SER A 362 29.45 0.19 15.43
C SER A 362 29.44 1.20 16.59
N GLY A 363 30.07 2.36 16.42
CA GLY A 363 30.03 3.43 17.42
C GLY A 363 28.60 3.85 17.81
N ARG A 364 27.65 3.79 16.87
CA ARG A 364 26.23 4.04 17.14
C ARG A 364 25.60 2.97 18.01
N GLU A 365 25.97 1.70 17.84
CA GLU A 365 25.46 0.61 18.68
C GLU A 365 26.01 0.69 20.10
N ILE A 366 27.28 1.07 20.25
CA ILE A 366 27.90 1.31 21.56
C ILE A 366 27.19 2.48 22.28
N ALA A 367 26.93 3.58 21.57
CA ALA A 367 26.16 4.70 22.12
C ALA A 367 24.74 4.28 22.54
N LYS A 368 24.07 3.43 21.75
CA LYS A 368 22.74 2.88 22.09
C LYS A 368 22.79 1.90 23.27
N LEU A 369 23.84 1.11 23.40
CA LEU A 369 24.06 0.23 24.54
C LEU A 369 24.13 1.06 25.80
N VAL A 370 24.98 2.11 25.82
CA VAL A 370 25.12 2.99 26.99
C VAL A 370 23.84 3.78 27.27
N ALA A 371 23.10 4.22 26.25
CA ALA A 371 21.78 4.81 26.46
C ALA A 371 20.79 3.81 27.10
N GLY A 372 20.88 2.52 26.75
CA GLY A 372 20.15 1.43 27.40
C GLY A 372 20.55 1.24 28.86
N VAL A 373 21.86 1.32 29.16
CA VAL A 373 22.38 1.31 30.54
C VAL A 373 21.78 2.47 31.34
N GLN A 374 21.84 3.69 30.82
CA GLN A 374 21.27 4.87 31.48
C GLN A 374 19.76 4.71 31.72
N ALA A 375 19.01 4.19 30.74
CA ALA A 375 17.58 3.95 30.87
C ALA A 375 17.24 2.92 31.96
N ALA A 376 18.03 1.85 32.07
CA ALA A 376 17.84 0.85 33.12
C ALA A 376 18.16 1.42 34.51
N VAL A 377 19.20 2.24 34.62
CA VAL A 377 19.55 2.93 35.88
C VAL A 377 18.42 3.87 36.31
N TYR A 378 17.85 4.65 35.38
CA TYR A 378 16.68 5.49 35.67
C TYR A 378 15.42 4.70 36.04
N GLY A 379 15.36 3.41 35.66
CA GLY A 379 14.30 2.49 36.06
C GLY A 379 14.45 1.99 37.51
N ARG A 380 15.63 2.13 38.13
CA ARG A 380 15.86 1.74 39.52
C ARG A 380 15.55 2.90 40.49
N PRO A 381 15.02 2.62 41.69
CA PRO A 381 14.70 3.65 42.68
C PRO A 381 15.94 4.35 43.25
N ASP A 382 17.09 3.69 43.22
CA ASP A 382 18.37 4.21 43.73
C ASP A 382 19.20 4.98 42.68
N CYS A 383 18.89 4.85 41.39
CA CYS A 383 19.64 5.47 40.28
C CYS A 383 21.16 5.20 40.35
N VAL A 384 21.52 4.02 40.85
CA VAL A 384 22.92 3.55 40.94
C VAL A 384 23.21 2.58 39.80
N LEU A 385 24.38 2.75 39.19
CA LEU A 385 24.95 1.77 38.26
C LEU A 385 26.01 0.95 39.00
N ASP A 386 25.71 -0.33 39.22
CA ASP A 386 26.64 -1.36 39.71
C ASP A 386 27.20 -2.20 38.55
N ALA A 387 28.26 -2.97 38.81
CA ALA A 387 28.90 -3.80 37.79
C ALA A 387 27.97 -4.89 37.26
N GLN A 388 27.13 -5.47 38.12
CA GLN A 388 26.20 -6.52 37.75
C GLN A 388 25.17 -6.04 36.71
N LEU A 389 24.50 -4.90 36.98
CA LEU A 389 23.52 -4.33 36.07
C LEU A 389 24.16 -3.93 34.74
N PHE A 390 25.37 -3.39 34.77
CA PHE A 390 26.11 -3.07 33.56
C PHE A 390 26.37 -4.31 32.70
N GLU A 391 26.87 -5.39 33.29
CA GLU A 391 27.13 -6.66 32.61
C GLU A 391 25.85 -7.30 32.05
N GLU A 392 24.76 -7.31 32.83
CA GLU A 392 23.46 -7.84 32.39
C GLU A 392 22.94 -7.14 31.13
N ILE A 393 23.07 -5.81 31.08
CA ILE A 393 22.61 -5.01 29.93
C ILE A 393 23.54 -5.21 28.72
N VAL A 394 24.85 -5.30 28.95
CA VAL A 394 25.83 -5.61 27.91
C VAL A 394 25.51 -6.97 27.28
N ASP A 395 25.35 -8.01 28.09
CA ASP A 395 25.06 -9.36 27.62
C ASP A 395 23.72 -9.44 26.87
N TYR A 396 22.68 -8.75 27.37
CA TYR A 396 21.40 -8.62 26.66
C TYR A 396 21.57 -7.96 25.28
N LYS A 397 22.34 -6.87 25.20
CA LYS A 397 22.56 -6.15 23.93
C LYS A 397 23.41 -6.93 22.93
N ILE A 398 24.34 -7.74 23.40
CA ILE A 398 25.12 -8.66 22.58
C ILE A 398 24.22 -9.73 21.97
N GLN A 399 23.34 -10.34 22.76
CA GLN A 399 22.36 -11.31 22.26
C GLN A 399 21.45 -10.69 21.19
N GLU A 400 20.95 -9.47 21.45
CA GLU A 400 20.13 -8.73 20.49
C GLU A 400 20.89 -8.44 19.18
N HIS A 401 22.16 -8.04 19.24
CA HIS A 401 23.00 -7.79 18.07
C HIS A 401 23.20 -9.07 17.24
N HIS A 402 23.55 -10.20 17.88
CA HIS A 402 23.69 -11.48 17.17
C HIS A 402 22.38 -11.96 16.54
N GLN A 403 21.25 -11.78 17.22
CA GLN A 403 19.94 -12.13 16.67
C GLN A 403 19.61 -11.29 15.43
N ARG A 404 19.87 -9.97 15.47
CA ARG A 404 19.67 -9.08 14.32
C ARG A 404 20.58 -9.45 13.15
N ALA A 405 21.84 -9.79 13.41
CA ALA A 405 22.78 -10.24 12.39
C ALA A 405 22.31 -11.54 11.71
N ARG A 406 21.79 -12.52 12.48
CA ARG A 406 21.21 -13.76 11.94
C ARG A 406 20.01 -13.50 11.03
N LEU A 407 19.03 -12.72 11.50
CA LEU A 407 17.83 -12.38 10.72
C LEU A 407 18.15 -11.62 9.43
N ALA A 408 19.15 -10.73 9.47
CA ALA A 408 19.59 -10.01 8.27
C ALA A 408 20.24 -10.93 7.23
N THR A 409 20.86 -12.03 7.66
CA THR A 409 21.48 -13.03 6.78
C THR A 409 20.45 -14.01 6.20
N GLU A 410 19.48 -14.44 7.02
CA GLU A 410 18.42 -15.39 6.61
C GLU A 410 17.37 -14.75 5.68
N GLY A 411 17.05 -13.47 5.85
CA GLY A 411 16.10 -12.74 4.97
C GLY A 411 16.60 -12.49 3.54
N GLY A 412 17.84 -12.88 3.22
CA GLY A 412 18.44 -12.76 1.88
C GLY A 412 18.33 -14.01 1.00
N GLN A 413 17.89 -15.16 1.54
CA GLN A 413 17.64 -16.35 0.73
C GLN A 413 16.21 -16.30 0.18
N SER A 414 16.09 -15.88 -1.08
CA SER A 414 14.90 -16.21 -1.89
C SER A 414 14.71 -17.73 -1.87
N PHE A 415 13.56 -18.18 -1.38
CA PHE A 415 13.12 -19.57 -1.54
C PHE A 415 13.21 -19.96 -3.03
N PRO A 416 13.65 -21.19 -3.34
CA PRO A 416 13.90 -21.64 -4.70
C PRO A 416 12.67 -21.60 -5.61
#